data_AF-A0A932NXG9-F1
#
_entry.id   AF-A0A932NXG9-F1
#
_cell.length_a   1.000
_cell.length_b   1.000
_cell.length_c   1.000
_cell.angle_alpha   90.00
_cell.angle_beta   90.00
_cell.angle_gamma   90.00
#
_symmetry.space_group_name_H-M   'P 1'
#
loop_
_entity.id
_entity.type
_entity.pdbx_description
1 polymer ?
#
loop_
_entity_poly.entity_id
_entity_poly.type
_entity_poly.pdbx_seq_one_letter_code
_entity_poly.pdbx_strand_id
1 'polypeptide(L)' 'MIFSRENAGKWVASKNSKVIDASRKLPVLLKKIEKRDDRQNIRFARVPKNLNITG' A
#
# COMPACT_ATOMS: atom_id res chain seq x y z
N MET A 1 9.15 -4.93 -0.79
CA MET A 1 7.70 -4.72 -0.88
C MET A 1 7.18 -5.76 -1.85
N ILE A 2 6.61 -6.86 -1.34
CA ILE A 2 6.10 -7.94 -2.19
C ILE A 2 4.74 -7.47 -2.70
N PHE A 3 4.69 -7.00 -3.93
CA PHE A 3 3.44 -6.57 -4.56
C PHE A 3 2.70 -7.80 -5.07
N SER A 4 1.84 -8.39 -4.23
CA SER A 4 0.92 -9.45 -4.65
C SER A 4 -0.07 -8.92 -5.70
N ARG A 5 -0.47 -9.75 -6.67
CA ARG A 5 -1.49 -9.42 -7.69
C ARG A 5 -2.79 -8.87 -7.07
N GLU A 6 -3.13 -9.28 -5.86
CA GLU A 6 -4.30 -8.81 -5.10
C GLU A 6 -4.31 -7.28 -4.82
N ASN A 7 -3.13 -6.66 -4.81
CA ASN A 7 -2.95 -5.23 -4.54
C ASN A 7 -2.76 -4.40 -5.81
N ALA A 8 -2.73 -5.03 -6.98
CA ALA A 8 -2.59 -4.35 -8.27
C ALA A 8 -3.65 -3.25 -8.44
N GLY A 9 -3.20 -2.04 -8.79
CA GLY A 9 -4.05 -0.86 -8.95
C GLY A 9 -4.56 -0.21 -7.66
N LYS A 10 -4.18 -0.71 -6.49
CA LYS A 10 -4.50 -0.10 -5.19
C LYS A 10 -3.35 0.77 -4.71
N TRP A 11 -3.68 1.75 -3.87
CA TRP A 11 -2.73 2.36 -2.96
C TRP A 11 -2.46 1.40 -1.80
N VAL A 12 -1.20 1.29 -1.41
CA VAL A 12 -0.73 0.40 -0.35
C VAL A 12 0.06 1.20 0.67
N ALA A 13 -0.23 0.97 1.93
CA ALA A 13 0.55 1.44 3.06
C ALA A 13 1.46 0.29 3.49
N SER A 14 2.74 0.59 3.70
CA SER A 14 3.73 -0.41 4.08
C SER A 14 4.64 0.08 5.19
N LYS A 15 5.07 -0.87 6.02
CA LYS A 15 6.03 -0.67 7.11
C LYS A 15 6.97 -1.87 7.12
N ASN A 16 8.27 -1.64 7.28
CA ASN A 16 9.29 -2.71 7.33
C ASN A 16 9.15 -3.72 6.17
N SER A 17 8.96 -3.20 4.95
CA SER A 17 8.78 -3.99 3.71
C SER A 17 7.52 -4.87 3.64
N LYS A 18 6.61 -4.79 4.63
CA LYS A 18 5.32 -5.48 4.65
C LYS A 18 4.16 -4.51 4.37
N VAL A 19 3.18 -4.96 3.59
CA VAL A 19 1.94 -4.20 3.37
C VAL A 19 1.06 -4.35 4.62
N ILE A 20 0.62 -3.22 5.17
CA ILE A 20 -0.19 -3.17 6.39
C ILE A 20 -1.65 -2.79 6.11
N ASP A 21 -1.92 -2.11 5.00
CA ASP A 21 -3.26 -1.83 4.50
C ASP A 21 -3.19 -1.49 3.00
N ALA A 22 -4.30 -1.67 2.29
CA ALA A 22 -4.45 -1.35 0.88
C ALA A 22 -5.85 -0.82 0.58
N SER A 23 -5.96 0.16 -0.32
CA SER A 23 -7.24 0.67 -0.79
C SER A 23 -7.18 1.18 -2.23
N ARG A 24 -8.28 1.09 -2.96
CA ARG A 24 -8.38 1.66 -4.32
C ARG A 24 -8.28 3.19 -4.33
N LYS A 25 -8.65 3.84 -3.22
CA LYS A 25 -8.68 5.30 -3.10
C LYS A 25 -7.66 5.76 -2.04
N LEU A 26 -6.77 6.68 -2.41
CA LEU A 26 -5.76 7.25 -1.50
C LEU A 26 -6.39 7.90 -0.25
N PRO A 27 -7.47 8.71 -0.34
CA PRO A 27 -8.07 9.31 0.86
C PRO A 27 -8.58 8.29 1.87
N VAL A 28 -9.07 7.15 1.39
CA VAL A 28 -9.54 6.05 2.26
C VAL A 28 -8.35 5.41 2.98
N LEU A 29 -7.24 5.19 2.28
CA LEU A 29 -6.02 4.66 2.88
C LEU A 29 -5.44 5.63 3.92
N LEU A 30 -5.38 6.93 3.60
CA LEU A 30 -4.89 7.96 4.52
C LEU A 30 -5.72 7.99 5.80
N LYS A 31 -7.06 8.02 5.71
CA LYS A 31 -7.94 7.99 6.89
C LYS A 31 -7.73 6.77 7.79
N LYS A 32 -7.37 5.62 7.21
CA LYS A 32 -7.08 4.40 7.98
C LYS A 32 -5.75 4.49 8.72
N ILE A 33 -4.73 5.08 8.09
CA ILE A 33 -3.40 5.23 8.69
C ILE A 33 -3.33 6.41 9.66
N GLU A 34 -4.16 7.44 9.47
CA GLU A 34 -4.20 8.63 10.32
C GLU A 34 -4.45 8.30 11.79
N LYS A 35 -5.22 7.24 12.06
CA LYS A 35 -5.54 6.76 13.40
C LYS A 35 -4.45 5.89 14.04
N ARG A 36 -3.34 5.62 13.35
CA ARG A 36 -2.26 4.80 13.87
C ARG A 36 -1.14 5.65 14.49
N ASP A 37 -0.67 5.23 15.65
CA ASP A 37 0.47 5.85 16.35
C ASP A 37 1.77 5.79 15.55
N ASP A 38 1.95 4.74 14.74
CA ASP A 38 3.16 4.51 13.95
C ASP A 38 3.15 5.14 12.54
N ARG A 39 2.22 6.07 12.29
CA ARG A 39 2.02 6.71 10.96
C ARG A 39 3.29 7.29 10.34
N GLN A 40 4.22 7.79 11.14
CA GLN A 40 5.47 8.39 10.66
C GLN A 40 6.41 7.37 10.00
N ASN A 41 6.27 6.08 10.35
CA ASN A 41 7.08 5.00 9.81
C ASN A 41 6.40 4.27 8.63
N ILE A 42 5.26 4.78 8.17
CA ILE A 42 4.46 4.16 7.11
C ILE A 42 4.73 4.85 5.78
N ARG A 43 5.12 4.05 4.79
CA ARG A 43 5.34 4.49 3.40
C ARG A 43 4.15 4.12 2.55
N PHE A 44 3.73 5.05 1.70
CA PHE A 44 2.64 4.85 0.76
C PHE A 44 3.20 4.66 -0.65
N ALA A 45 2.68 3.67 -1.37
CA ALA A 45 2.98 3.47 -2.77
C ALA A 45 1.71 3.13 -3.53
N ARG A 46 1.67 3.43 -4.83
CA ARG A 46 0.61 2.95 -5.71
C ARG A 46 1.12 1.72 -6.45
N VAL A 47 0.40 0.61 -6.35
CA VAL A 47 0.75 -0.59 -7.10
C VAL A 47 0.25 -0.41 -8.53
N PRO A 48 1.11 -0.54 -9.55
CA PRO A 48 0.65 -0.53 -10.93
C PRO A 48 -0.34 -1.67 -11.17
N LYS A 49 -1.35 -1.44 -12.02
CA LYS A 49 -2.33 -2.47 -12.40
C LYS A 49 -1.68 -3.58 -13.23
N ASN A 50 -0.74 -3.19 -14.09
CA ASN A 50 0.04 -4.10 -14.90
C ASN A 50 1.38 -4.31 -14.19
N LEU A 51 1.39 -5.18 -13.19
CA LEU A 51 2.63 -5.80 -12.74
C LEU A 51 3.08 -6.73 -13.86
N ASN A 52 3.88 -6.22 -14.80
CA ASN A 52 4.77 -7.08 -15.58
C ASN A 52 5.83 -7.60 -14.61
N ILE A 53 5.47 -8.64 -13.87
CA ILE A 53 6.43 -9.54 -13.25
C ILE A 53 7.12 -10.26 -14.41
N THR A 54 8.13 -9.63 -15.01
CA THR A 54 9.20 -10.38 -15.67
C THR A 54 9.86 -11.21 -14.57
N GLY A 55 9.48 -12.49 -14.54
CA GLY A 55 10.08 -13.50 -13.69
C GLY A 55 11.51 -13.80 -14.08
#